data_AF-A0A7W9EPA3-F1
#
_entry.id   AF-A0A7W9EPA3-F1
#
_cell.length_a   1.000
_cell.length_b   1.000
_cell.length_c   1.000
_cell.angle_alpha   90.00
_cell.angle_beta   90.00
_cell.angle_gamma   90.00
#
_symmetry.space_group_name_H-M   'P 1'
#
loop_
_entity.id
_entity.type
_entity.pdbx_description
1 polymer ?
#
loop_
_entity_poly.entity_id
_entity_poly.type
_entity_poly.pdbx_seq_one_letter_code
_entity_poly.pdbx_strand_id
1 'polypeptide(L)'
;MKTVTIDELLVWAFVHELPKGGGADGLDSIHSAWRQLEASSWGKVLGFAELMTLVDRDRAEPGMWIEQGAPHEDALEVGKAVADLARFDVSFPEGWNPVADWQDYDGLADDAVARATERLMLRPARSRAAGIASLVISSAVLGRAPDYTAPEPECDIVKRGGQAAWFMHRQTTDAFGREYSVEVDGFNRRARRPYAGAYRKFVLTPDPTADILGRIDYQIWVAALEKLESGLINQLVGHKLTFSHRSATPWMENRDMVGVQLFRAFEGVHRLEPENIC
;
A
#
# COMPACT_ATOMS: atom_id res chain seq x y z
N MET A 1 27.66 -0.30 -21.73
CA MET A 1 26.84 0.16 -20.60
C MET A 1 25.62 0.89 -21.16
N LYS A 2 24.42 0.36 -20.95
CA LYS A 2 23.17 0.93 -21.50
C LYS A 2 22.56 1.88 -20.47
N THR A 3 22.18 3.08 -20.89
CA THR A 3 21.45 4.02 -20.02
C THR A 3 19.98 3.63 -19.96
N VAL A 4 19.42 3.53 -18.76
CA VAL A 4 18.01 3.13 -18.51
C VAL A 4 17.41 3.91 -17.34
N THR A 5 16.09 4.05 -17.33
CA THR A 5 15.35 4.52 -16.14
C THR A 5 15.10 3.37 -15.16
N ILE A 6 14.68 3.69 -13.92
CA ILE A 6 14.34 2.65 -12.94
C ILE A 6 13.17 1.77 -13.39
N ASP A 7 12.15 2.34 -14.04
CA ASP A 7 11.01 1.57 -14.56
C ASP A 7 11.43 0.60 -15.66
N GLU A 8 12.22 1.06 -16.62
CA GLU A 8 12.76 0.21 -17.69
C GLU A 8 13.60 -0.92 -17.12
N LEU A 9 14.43 -0.62 -16.12
CA LEU A 9 15.27 -1.59 -15.43
C LEU A 9 14.42 -2.63 -14.67
N LEU A 10 13.39 -2.19 -13.95
CA LEU A 10 12.50 -3.07 -13.20
C LEU A 10 11.66 -3.97 -14.12
N VAL A 11 11.08 -3.41 -15.20
CA VAL A 11 10.36 -4.19 -16.21
C VAL A 11 11.29 -5.24 -16.81
N TRP A 12 12.49 -4.84 -17.24
CA TRP A 12 13.47 -5.77 -17.79
C TRP A 12 13.86 -6.87 -16.79
N ALA A 13 14.15 -6.49 -15.54
CA ALA A 13 14.54 -7.44 -14.51
C ALA A 13 13.41 -8.45 -14.22
N PHE A 14 12.19 -8.00 -13.94
CA PHE A 14 11.09 -8.87 -13.50
C PHE A 14 10.36 -9.60 -14.62
N VAL A 15 10.30 -9.04 -15.83
CA VAL A 15 9.59 -9.65 -16.96
C VAL A 15 10.52 -10.50 -17.82
N HIS A 16 11.78 -10.08 -17.99
CA HIS A 16 12.69 -10.71 -18.95
C HIS A 16 13.80 -11.52 -18.30
N GLU A 17 14.45 -11.04 -17.24
CA GLU A 17 15.68 -11.67 -16.72
C GLU A 17 15.49 -12.61 -15.53
N LEU A 18 14.84 -12.16 -14.46
CA LEU A 18 14.62 -12.95 -13.26
C LEU A 18 13.82 -14.24 -13.52
N PRO A 19 12.85 -14.27 -14.46
CA PRO A 19 12.21 -15.52 -14.87
C PRO A 19 13.15 -16.53 -15.55
N LYS A 20 14.29 -16.12 -16.12
CA LYS A 20 15.23 -17.05 -16.81
C LYS A 20 15.85 -18.06 -15.85
N GLY A 21 16.15 -17.62 -14.62
CA GLY A 21 16.61 -18.49 -13.53
C GLY A 21 15.54 -19.47 -13.03
N GLY A 22 14.34 -19.39 -13.63
CA GLY A 22 13.11 -20.06 -13.27
C GLY A 22 12.63 -21.12 -14.28
N GLY A 23 13.50 -21.72 -15.11
CA GLY A 23 13.15 -22.77 -16.09
C GLY A 23 12.39 -23.98 -15.51
N ALA A 24 12.33 -25.13 -16.21
CA ALA A 24 11.55 -26.30 -15.75
C ALA A 24 11.80 -26.75 -14.28
N ASP A 25 12.93 -26.36 -13.69
CA ASP A 25 13.35 -26.57 -12.29
C ASP A 25 13.51 -25.26 -11.47
N GLY A 26 12.84 -24.18 -11.88
CA GLY A 26 13.03 -22.81 -11.41
C GLY A 26 12.74 -22.50 -9.94
N LEU A 27 12.01 -23.39 -9.28
CA LEU A 27 11.74 -23.33 -7.84
C LEU A 27 12.77 -24.14 -7.02
N ASP A 28 13.55 -25.02 -7.66
CA ASP A 28 14.61 -25.81 -7.04
C ASP A 28 16.00 -25.15 -7.12
N SER A 29 16.18 -24.18 -8.03
CA SER A 29 17.40 -23.36 -8.07
C SER A 29 17.56 -22.53 -6.79
N ILE A 30 18.67 -22.72 -6.08
CA ILE A 30 19.07 -21.91 -4.92
C ILE A 30 19.27 -20.42 -5.31
N HIS A 31 19.46 -20.14 -6.59
CA HIS A 31 19.76 -18.81 -7.11
C HIS A 31 18.53 -18.08 -7.68
N SER A 32 17.33 -18.66 -7.58
CA SER A 32 16.09 -18.00 -8.02
C SER A 32 15.77 -16.79 -7.12
N ALA A 33 15.69 -15.60 -7.71
CA ALA A 33 15.27 -14.39 -7.01
C ALA A 33 13.83 -14.51 -6.47
N TRP A 34 12.96 -15.24 -7.18
CA TRP A 34 11.63 -15.61 -6.73
C TRP A 34 11.65 -16.49 -5.48
N ARG A 35 12.58 -17.45 -5.41
CA ARG A 35 12.79 -18.26 -4.21
C ARG A 35 13.33 -17.44 -3.06
N GLN A 36 14.18 -16.44 -3.30
CA GLN A 36 14.68 -15.54 -2.23
C GLN A 36 13.59 -14.60 -1.70
N LEU A 37 12.67 -14.15 -2.56
CA LEU A 37 11.48 -13.37 -2.19
C LEU A 37 10.42 -14.22 -1.44
N GLU A 38 10.21 -15.48 -1.87
CA GLU A 38 9.22 -16.41 -1.30
C GLU A 38 9.82 -17.43 -0.29
N ALA A 39 11.06 -17.25 0.18
CA ALA A 39 11.88 -18.27 0.85
C ALA A 39 11.32 -18.89 2.14
N SER A 40 10.20 -18.37 2.66
CA SER A 40 9.49 -19.00 3.77
C SER A 40 8.21 -19.64 3.27
N SER A 41 7.91 -20.85 3.75
CA SER A 41 6.59 -21.48 3.63
C SER A 41 5.44 -20.57 4.08
N TRP A 42 5.74 -19.54 4.89
CA TRP A 42 4.84 -18.47 5.29
C TRP A 42 4.56 -17.41 4.21
N GLY A 43 5.47 -17.19 3.24
CA GLY A 43 5.23 -16.30 2.10
C GLY A 43 4.06 -16.78 1.24
N LYS A 44 3.90 -18.11 1.12
CA LYS A 44 2.76 -18.76 0.44
C LYS A 44 1.44 -18.52 1.18
N VAL A 45 1.48 -18.58 2.51
CA VAL A 45 0.32 -18.30 3.37
C VAL A 45 -0.05 -16.81 3.32
N LEU A 46 0.94 -15.92 3.26
CA LEU A 46 0.71 -14.47 3.13
C LEU A 46 0.15 -14.10 1.75
N GLY A 47 0.66 -14.67 0.65
CA GLY A 47 0.11 -14.47 -0.69
C GLY A 47 -1.33 -15.00 -0.82
N PHE A 48 -1.63 -16.16 -0.22
CA PHE A 48 -3.02 -16.64 -0.09
C PHE A 48 -3.87 -15.70 0.77
N ALA A 49 -3.35 -15.19 1.89
CA ALA A 49 -4.07 -14.27 2.77
C ALA A 49 -4.35 -12.91 2.11
N GLU A 50 -3.48 -12.47 1.19
CA GLU A 50 -3.64 -11.23 0.43
C GLU A 50 -4.62 -11.39 -0.74
N LEU A 51 -4.50 -12.48 -1.50
CA LEU A 51 -5.27 -12.70 -2.72
C LEU A 51 -6.54 -13.53 -2.51
N MET A 52 -6.73 -14.12 -1.33
CA MET A 52 -7.83 -15.02 -0.95
C MET A 52 -8.04 -16.18 -1.93
N THR A 53 -7.02 -16.52 -2.70
CA THR A 53 -7.03 -17.61 -3.68
C THR A 53 -5.71 -18.36 -3.63
N LEU A 54 -5.77 -19.67 -3.84
CA LEU A 54 -4.56 -20.46 -4.10
C LEU A 54 -4.11 -20.07 -5.51
N VAL A 55 -2.92 -19.47 -5.61
CA VAL A 55 -2.26 -19.29 -6.90
C VAL A 55 -1.84 -20.68 -7.36
N ASP A 56 -2.68 -21.29 -8.19
CA ASP A 56 -2.37 -22.54 -8.86
C ASP A 56 -1.15 -22.32 -9.76
N ARG A 57 -0.09 -23.09 -9.54
CA ARG A 57 1.13 -23.10 -10.36
C ARG A 57 1.33 -24.50 -10.92
N ASP A 58 0.27 -25.07 -11.49
CA ASP A 58 0.42 -26.28 -12.28
C ASP A 58 1.16 -26.01 -13.61
N ARG A 59 2.11 -26.91 -13.87
CA ARG A 59 3.19 -26.92 -14.86
C ARG A 59 2.91 -26.31 -16.23
N ALA A 60 3.97 -25.71 -16.75
CA ALA A 60 4.13 -25.17 -18.10
C ALA A 60 3.38 -25.98 -19.18
N GLU A 61 2.38 -25.34 -19.79
CA GLU A 61 1.89 -25.76 -21.10
C GLU A 61 3.05 -25.69 -22.12
N PRO A 62 3.11 -26.61 -23.10
CA PRO A 62 4.05 -26.51 -24.20
C PRO A 62 3.76 -25.23 -25.01
N GLY A 63 4.59 -24.20 -24.87
CA GLY A 63 4.41 -22.94 -25.61
C GLY A 63 4.86 -21.66 -24.88
N MET A 64 5.15 -21.72 -23.57
CA MET A 64 5.81 -20.60 -22.90
C MET A 64 7.33 -20.61 -23.17
N TRP A 65 7.73 -19.89 -24.21
CA TRP A 65 9.15 -19.67 -24.53
C TRP A 65 9.74 -18.60 -23.60
N ILE A 66 9.97 -18.94 -22.34
CA ILE A 66 10.86 -18.16 -21.48
C ILE A 66 12.28 -18.40 -21.97
N GLU A 67 13.00 -17.32 -22.30
CA GLU A 67 14.42 -17.38 -22.67
C GLU A 67 15.19 -18.13 -21.59
N GLN A 68 15.80 -19.26 -21.94
CA GLN A 68 16.50 -20.13 -20.99
C GLN A 68 17.92 -19.59 -20.75
N GLY A 69 18.32 -19.46 -19.48
CA GLY A 69 19.68 -19.03 -19.14
C GLY A 69 19.82 -18.55 -17.70
N ALA A 70 21.05 -18.26 -17.28
CA ALA A 70 21.29 -17.57 -16.02
C ALA A 70 20.82 -16.10 -16.14
N PRO A 71 20.10 -15.56 -15.15
CA PRO A 71 19.77 -14.13 -15.11
C PRO A 71 21.02 -13.26 -15.16
N HIS A 72 20.93 -12.10 -15.80
CA HIS A 72 22.00 -11.10 -15.76
C HIS A 72 22.30 -10.65 -14.33
N GLU A 73 23.57 -10.32 -14.03
CA GLU A 73 24.03 -9.89 -12.69
C GLU A 73 23.26 -8.67 -12.17
N ASP A 74 23.12 -7.62 -12.98
CA ASP A 74 22.26 -6.46 -12.67
C ASP A 74 20.83 -6.83 -12.27
N ALA A 75 20.22 -7.84 -12.92
CA ALA A 75 18.85 -8.25 -12.59
C ALA A 75 18.79 -8.93 -11.22
N LEU A 76 19.82 -9.71 -10.86
CA LEU A 76 19.94 -10.28 -9.51
C LEU A 76 20.11 -9.17 -8.46
N GLU A 77 20.88 -8.13 -8.75
CA GLU A 77 21.07 -7.01 -7.83
C GLU A 77 19.77 -6.19 -7.66
N VAL A 78 19.04 -5.94 -8.74
CA VAL A 78 17.69 -5.36 -8.70
C VAL A 78 16.76 -6.20 -7.83
N GLY A 79 16.76 -7.53 -8.01
CA GLY A 79 15.95 -8.44 -7.22
C GLY A 79 16.25 -8.38 -5.72
N LYS A 80 17.53 -8.30 -5.33
CA LYS A 80 17.93 -8.12 -3.93
C LYS A 80 17.49 -6.76 -3.38
N ALA A 81 17.71 -5.68 -4.14
CA ALA A 81 17.33 -4.34 -3.71
C ALA A 81 15.81 -4.22 -3.47
N VAL A 82 15.01 -4.83 -4.34
CA VAL A 82 13.54 -4.89 -4.19
C VAL A 82 13.15 -5.77 -3.00
N ALA A 83 13.82 -6.90 -2.78
CA ALA A 83 13.58 -7.73 -1.59
C ALA A 83 13.89 -6.98 -0.28
N ASP A 84 14.93 -6.14 -0.28
CA ASP A 84 15.31 -5.33 0.89
C ASP A 84 14.28 -4.24 1.23
N LEU A 85 13.36 -3.89 0.31
CA LEU A 85 12.22 -3.01 0.63
C LEU A 85 11.32 -3.62 1.72
N ALA A 86 11.32 -4.96 1.89
CA ALA A 86 10.59 -5.63 2.97
C ALA A 86 11.16 -5.34 4.37
N ARG A 87 12.24 -4.55 4.47
CA ARG A 87 12.78 -4.02 5.74
C ARG A 87 12.28 -2.61 6.06
N PHE A 88 11.53 -2.00 5.15
CA PHE A 88 10.99 -0.65 5.31
C PHE A 88 9.54 -0.69 5.74
N ASP A 89 9.09 0.39 6.37
CA ASP A 89 7.69 0.65 6.67
C ASP A 89 7.37 2.11 6.34
N VAL A 90 6.08 2.43 6.40
CA VAL A 90 5.49 3.66 5.89
C VAL A 90 5.31 4.67 7.02
N SER A 91 5.77 5.90 6.81
CA SER A 91 5.51 7.04 7.68
C SER A 91 4.84 8.18 6.92
N PHE A 92 3.87 8.81 7.58
CA PHE A 92 3.15 9.98 7.08
C PHE A 92 3.74 11.25 7.73
N PRO A 93 4.33 12.16 6.95
CA PRO A 93 4.93 13.38 7.49
C PRO A 93 3.87 14.37 8.00
N GLU A 94 4.31 15.33 8.81
CA GLU A 94 3.44 16.43 9.26
C GLU A 94 2.92 17.24 8.05
N GLY A 95 1.63 17.59 8.07
CA GLY A 95 0.98 18.31 6.97
C GLY A 95 0.70 17.46 5.73
N TRP A 96 0.91 16.14 5.80
CA TRP A 96 0.55 15.22 4.72
C TRP A 96 -0.97 15.16 4.53
N ASN A 97 -1.42 15.39 3.29
CA ASN A 97 -2.81 15.22 2.89
C ASN A 97 -2.87 14.70 1.44
N PRO A 98 -3.29 13.44 1.20
CA PRO A 98 -3.35 12.87 -0.14
C PRO A 98 -4.51 13.42 -0.98
N VAL A 99 -5.45 14.15 -0.39
CA VAL A 99 -6.67 14.70 -1.02
C VAL A 99 -6.74 16.23 -0.88
N ALA A 100 -5.59 16.90 -0.86
CA ALA A 100 -5.49 18.35 -0.73
C ALA A 100 -6.06 19.15 -1.93
N ASP A 101 -6.47 18.47 -3.00
CA ASP A 101 -7.19 18.96 -4.18
C ASP A 101 -8.71 18.92 -4.00
N TRP A 102 -9.25 18.20 -3.01
CA TRP A 102 -10.68 18.11 -2.75
C TRP A 102 -11.18 19.31 -1.94
N GLN A 103 -12.47 19.61 -2.10
CA GLN A 103 -13.18 20.53 -1.24
C GLN A 103 -13.24 19.98 0.20
N ASP A 104 -12.90 20.84 1.16
CA ASP A 104 -13.09 20.52 2.57
C ASP A 104 -14.56 20.75 2.95
N TYR A 105 -15.20 19.68 3.44
CA TYR A 105 -16.57 19.67 3.93
C TYR A 105 -16.56 19.55 5.46
N ASP A 106 -16.09 20.60 6.14
CA ASP A 106 -15.98 20.66 7.61
C ASP A 106 -15.21 19.47 8.23
N GLY A 107 -14.09 19.07 7.61
CA GLY A 107 -13.22 18.01 8.12
C GLY A 107 -13.60 16.59 7.71
N LEU A 108 -14.65 16.39 6.89
CA LEU A 108 -15.03 15.05 6.43
C LEU A 108 -13.94 14.38 5.56
N ALA A 109 -13.17 15.16 4.81
CA ALA A 109 -12.04 14.66 4.04
C ALA A 109 -10.92 14.17 4.97
N ASP A 110 -10.58 14.95 6.00
CA ASP A 110 -9.59 14.59 7.00
C ASP A 110 -10.00 13.32 7.77
N ASP A 111 -11.28 13.19 8.13
CA ASP A 111 -11.83 11.98 8.74
C ASP A 111 -11.68 10.76 7.81
N ALA A 112 -11.86 10.94 6.50
CA ALA A 112 -11.67 9.87 5.52
C ALA A 112 -10.19 9.47 5.37
N VAL A 113 -9.29 10.45 5.36
CA VAL A 113 -7.83 10.21 5.35
C VAL A 113 -7.40 9.48 6.61
N ALA A 114 -7.92 9.87 7.78
CA ALA A 114 -7.65 9.20 9.04
C ALA A 114 -8.11 7.73 9.02
N ARG A 115 -9.33 7.45 8.53
CA ARG A 115 -9.84 6.07 8.37
C ARG A 115 -9.00 5.23 7.42
N ALA A 116 -8.60 5.79 6.26
CA ALA A 116 -7.75 5.10 5.30
C ALA A 116 -6.37 4.78 5.90
N THR A 117 -5.79 5.74 6.62
CA THR A 117 -4.51 5.61 7.31
C THR A 117 -4.60 4.55 8.41
N GLU A 118 -5.63 4.60 9.27
CA GLU A 118 -5.88 3.59 10.30
C GLU A 118 -6.00 2.20 9.68
N ARG A 119 -6.75 2.06 8.57
CA ARG A 119 -6.91 0.79 7.87
C ARG A 119 -5.59 0.23 7.33
N LEU A 120 -4.69 1.09 6.85
CA LEU A 120 -3.34 0.66 6.48
C LEU A 120 -2.55 0.22 7.73
N MET A 121 -2.60 1.02 8.80
CA MET A 121 -1.82 0.79 10.02
C MET A 121 -2.30 -0.41 10.85
N LEU A 122 -3.56 -0.82 10.70
CA LEU A 122 -4.10 -2.05 11.28
C LEU A 122 -3.49 -3.33 10.69
N ARG A 123 -2.91 -3.26 9.48
CA ARG A 123 -2.18 -4.39 8.90
C ARG A 123 -0.91 -4.67 9.73
N PRO A 124 -0.52 -5.93 9.98
CA PRO A 124 0.74 -6.22 10.67
C PRO A 124 1.93 -5.55 9.98
N ALA A 125 2.91 -5.05 10.75
CA ALA A 125 4.06 -4.33 10.18
C ALA A 125 4.80 -5.14 9.10
N ARG A 126 4.96 -6.45 9.31
CA ARG A 126 5.53 -7.38 8.32
C ARG A 126 4.73 -7.43 7.02
N SER A 127 3.39 -7.38 7.10
CA SER A 127 2.51 -7.37 5.93
C SER A 127 2.61 -6.05 5.17
N ARG A 128 2.69 -4.91 5.87
CA ARG A 128 2.92 -3.61 5.22
C ARG A 128 4.26 -3.57 4.48
N ALA A 129 5.32 -4.02 5.15
CA ALA A 129 6.66 -4.06 4.57
C ALA A 129 6.72 -4.96 3.32
N ALA A 130 6.11 -6.14 3.37
CA ALA A 130 5.98 -7.02 2.20
C ALA A 130 5.16 -6.37 1.06
N GLY A 131 4.12 -5.61 1.42
CA GLY A 131 3.29 -4.86 0.47
C GLY A 131 4.08 -3.85 -0.36
N ILE A 132 5.10 -3.20 0.21
CA ILE A 132 5.96 -2.25 -0.53
C ILE A 132 6.67 -2.96 -1.68
N ALA A 133 7.30 -4.11 -1.42
CA ALA A 133 7.98 -4.89 -2.44
C ALA A 133 6.98 -5.44 -3.49
N SER A 134 5.85 -5.97 -3.02
CA SER A 134 4.77 -6.49 -3.88
C SER A 134 4.26 -5.43 -4.86
N LEU A 135 4.12 -4.18 -4.39
CA LEU A 135 3.66 -3.06 -5.20
C LEU A 135 4.64 -2.74 -6.33
N VAL A 136 5.94 -2.66 -6.05
CA VAL A 136 6.98 -2.44 -7.07
C VAL A 136 7.00 -3.54 -8.11
N ILE A 137 6.97 -4.81 -7.67
CA ILE A 137 6.97 -5.97 -8.56
C ILE A 137 5.73 -5.96 -9.45
N SER A 138 4.55 -5.76 -8.86
CA SER A 138 3.28 -5.76 -9.58
C SER A 138 3.23 -4.63 -10.61
N SER A 139 3.68 -3.43 -10.27
CA SER A 139 3.76 -2.31 -11.22
C SER A 139 4.73 -2.59 -12.37
N ALA A 140 5.89 -3.20 -12.10
CA ALA A 140 6.85 -3.58 -13.13
C ALA A 140 6.30 -4.67 -14.07
N VAL A 141 5.69 -5.72 -13.52
CA VAL A 141 5.12 -6.83 -14.29
C VAL A 141 3.92 -6.37 -15.13
N LEU A 142 3.05 -5.52 -14.59
CA LEU A 142 1.90 -4.98 -15.31
C LEU A 142 2.27 -3.85 -16.27
N GLY A 143 3.49 -3.30 -16.19
CA GLY A 143 3.94 -2.18 -17.01
C GLY A 143 3.17 -0.89 -16.75
N ARG A 144 2.63 -0.69 -15.54
CA ARG A 144 1.87 0.51 -15.16
C ARG A 144 2.06 0.88 -13.69
N ALA A 145 1.97 2.17 -13.40
CA ALA A 145 1.95 2.69 -12.04
C ALA A 145 0.68 2.23 -11.29
N PRO A 146 0.68 2.25 -9.93
CA PRO A 146 -0.54 2.09 -9.15
C PRO A 146 -1.57 3.14 -9.55
N ASP A 147 -2.85 2.76 -9.55
CA ASP A 147 -3.95 3.69 -9.85
C ASP A 147 -4.12 4.67 -8.69
N TYR A 148 -4.01 5.96 -9.00
CA TYR A 148 -4.19 7.07 -8.07
C TYR A 148 -5.43 7.91 -8.42
N THR A 149 -6.25 7.44 -9.36
CA THR A 149 -7.50 8.10 -9.72
C THR A 149 -8.41 8.10 -8.50
N ALA A 150 -8.80 9.30 -8.07
CA ALA A 150 -9.65 9.49 -6.91
C ALA A 150 -10.67 10.57 -7.25
N PRO A 151 -11.83 10.21 -7.81
CA PRO A 151 -12.88 11.18 -8.10
C PRO A 151 -13.32 11.85 -6.80
N GLU A 152 -13.50 13.16 -6.84
CA GLU A 152 -13.94 13.91 -5.67
C GLU A 152 -15.35 13.45 -5.24
N PRO A 153 -15.54 13.03 -3.98
CA PRO A 153 -16.83 12.58 -3.49
C PRO A 153 -17.76 13.76 -3.20
N GLU A 154 -19.07 13.53 -3.29
CA GLU A 154 -20.08 14.51 -2.91
C GLU A 154 -20.37 14.46 -1.40
N CYS A 155 -20.62 15.60 -0.79
CA CYS A 155 -21.12 15.66 0.59
C CYS A 155 -22.65 15.50 0.61
N ASP A 156 -23.14 14.37 1.14
CA ASP A 156 -24.57 14.08 1.27
C ASP A 156 -24.98 13.94 2.74
N ILE A 157 -26.26 14.18 3.01
CA ILE A 157 -26.85 13.97 4.33
C ILE A 157 -27.10 12.48 4.51
N VAL A 158 -26.74 11.91 5.67
CA VAL A 158 -27.04 10.51 5.97
C VAL A 158 -28.54 10.27 5.92
N LYS A 159 -28.97 9.29 5.10
CA LYS A 159 -30.39 8.93 4.90
C LYS A 159 -30.72 7.58 5.56
N ARG A 160 -31.94 7.45 6.11
CA ARG A 160 -32.54 6.18 6.56
C ARG A 160 -33.90 6.04 5.89
N GLY A 161 -34.10 4.96 5.12
CA GLY A 161 -35.34 4.76 4.37
C GLY A 161 -35.61 5.86 3.33
N GLY A 162 -34.57 6.43 2.71
CA GLY A 162 -34.68 7.49 1.70
C GLY A 162 -34.89 8.91 2.25
N GLN A 163 -35.01 9.09 3.57
CA GLN A 163 -35.19 10.41 4.20
C GLN A 163 -33.97 10.78 5.05
N ALA A 164 -33.68 12.08 5.16
CA ALA A 164 -32.61 12.59 6.02
C ALA A 164 -32.79 12.09 7.46
N ALA A 165 -31.76 11.41 7.96
CA ALA A 165 -31.74 10.85 9.30
C ALA A 165 -31.43 11.94 10.33
N TRP A 166 -32.06 11.80 11.49
CA TRP A 166 -31.78 12.63 12.66
C TRP A 166 -31.08 11.78 13.71
N PHE A 167 -30.11 12.37 14.39
CA PHE A 167 -29.29 11.72 15.39
C PHE A 167 -29.36 12.52 16.68
N MET A 168 -29.31 11.84 17.82
CA MET A 168 -29.16 12.49 19.12
C MET A 168 -28.32 11.61 20.03
N HIS A 169 -27.54 12.24 20.91
CA HIS A 169 -26.85 11.52 21.97
C HIS A 169 -27.81 11.23 23.13
N ARG A 170 -27.73 10.01 23.67
CA ARG A 170 -28.45 9.60 24.86
C ARG A 170 -27.48 8.89 25.79
N GLN A 171 -27.49 9.26 27.07
CA GLN A 171 -26.79 8.51 28.10
C GLN A 171 -27.52 7.19 28.32
N THR A 172 -26.76 6.09 28.27
CA THR A 172 -27.24 4.76 28.58
C THR A 172 -26.29 4.09 29.56
N THR A 173 -26.80 3.15 30.34
CA THR A 173 -26.01 2.36 31.30
C THR A 173 -25.92 0.94 30.77
N ASP A 174 -24.72 0.36 30.74
CA ASP A 174 -24.53 -1.04 30.37
C ASP A 174 -24.98 -1.99 31.50
N ALA A 175 -24.91 -3.31 31.24
CA ALA A 175 -25.21 -4.33 32.23
C ALA A 175 -24.24 -4.35 33.43
N PHE A 176 -23.11 -3.64 33.34
CA PHE A 176 -22.08 -3.53 34.38
C PHE A 176 -22.17 -2.20 35.14
N GLY A 177 -23.19 -1.37 34.89
CA GLY A 177 -23.40 -0.09 35.57
C GLY A 177 -22.56 1.07 35.03
N ARG A 178 -21.86 0.91 33.90
CA ARG A 178 -21.07 1.98 33.29
C ARG A 178 -21.95 2.83 32.40
N GLU A 179 -21.88 4.14 32.59
CA GLU A 179 -22.57 5.11 31.74
C GLU A 179 -21.75 5.43 30.50
N TYR A 180 -22.40 5.43 29.35
CA TYR A 180 -21.80 5.83 28.08
C TYR A 180 -22.83 6.55 27.20
N SER A 181 -22.32 7.48 26.40
CA SER A 181 -23.13 8.20 25.42
C SER A 181 -23.26 7.36 24.16
N VAL A 182 -24.49 7.04 23.77
CA VAL A 182 -24.79 6.38 22.50
C VAL A 182 -25.55 7.31 21.59
N GLU A 183 -25.24 7.25 20.30
CA GLU A 183 -26.04 7.91 19.29
C GLU A 183 -27.28 7.07 18.96
N VAL A 184 -28.46 7.68 19.05
CA VAL A 184 -29.76 7.05 18.77
C VAL A 184 -30.54 7.83 17.71
N ASP A 185 -31.64 7.24 17.22
CA ASP A 185 -32.55 7.91 16.29
C ASP A 185 -33.14 9.17 16.94
N GLY A 186 -32.80 10.33 16.39
CA GLY A 186 -33.26 11.64 16.83
C GLY A 186 -34.62 12.04 16.28
N PHE A 187 -35.29 11.18 15.52
CA PHE A 187 -36.61 11.47 14.94
C PHE A 187 -37.76 10.90 15.77
N ASN A 188 -38.67 11.76 16.24
CA ASN A 188 -39.88 11.33 16.93
C ASN A 188 -40.96 10.93 15.92
N ARG A 189 -41.14 9.63 15.70
CA ARG A 189 -42.14 9.08 14.76
C ARG A 189 -43.59 9.44 15.13
N ARG A 190 -43.89 9.57 16.43
CA ARG A 190 -45.24 9.90 16.91
C ARG A 190 -45.59 11.37 16.63
N ALA A 191 -44.64 12.27 16.90
CA ALA A 191 -44.81 13.71 16.67
C ALA A 191 -44.43 14.16 15.25
N ARG A 192 -43.91 13.24 14.41
CA ARG A 192 -43.41 13.50 13.05
C ARG A 192 -42.42 14.67 12.96
N ARG A 193 -41.56 14.82 13.98
CA ARG A 193 -40.56 15.89 14.06
C ARG A 193 -39.30 15.42 14.80
N PRO A 194 -38.13 16.03 14.59
CA PRO A 194 -36.94 15.73 15.38
C PRO A 194 -37.13 16.08 16.86
N TYR A 195 -36.42 15.36 17.74
CA TYR A 195 -36.28 15.74 19.14
C TYR A 195 -35.48 17.03 19.28
N ALA A 196 -35.69 17.76 20.38
CA ALA A 196 -34.87 18.92 20.70
C ALA A 196 -33.42 18.47 20.91
N GLY A 197 -32.47 19.16 20.24
CA GLY A 197 -31.05 18.78 20.25
C GLY A 197 -30.67 17.67 19.27
N ALA A 198 -31.61 17.17 18.46
CA ALA A 198 -31.26 16.26 17.37
C ALA A 198 -30.52 17.02 16.26
N TYR A 199 -29.49 16.41 15.69
CA TYR A 199 -28.68 16.96 14.61
C TYR A 199 -28.69 16.03 13.39
N ARG A 200 -28.12 16.53 12.29
CA ARG A 200 -27.91 15.78 11.05
C ARG A 200 -26.44 15.46 10.89
N LYS A 201 -26.17 14.31 10.25
CA LYS A 201 -24.82 13.91 9.87
C LYS A 201 -24.63 14.05 8.36
N PHE A 202 -23.41 14.39 8.00
CA PHE A 202 -22.94 14.45 6.62
C PHE A 202 -21.92 13.35 6.39
N VAL A 203 -21.88 12.83 5.17
CA VAL A 203 -20.96 11.79 4.73
C VAL A 203 -20.52 12.06 3.31
N LEU A 204 -19.32 11.62 2.98
CA LEU A 204 -18.83 11.61 1.60
C LEU A 204 -19.41 10.40 0.87
N THR A 205 -19.97 10.64 -0.32
CA THR A 205 -20.57 9.62 -1.18
C THR A 205 -20.01 9.75 -2.62
N PRO A 206 -19.44 8.68 -3.20
CA PRO A 206 -19.17 7.37 -2.60
C PRO A 206 -18.18 7.44 -1.42
N ASP A 207 -18.05 6.38 -0.64
CA ASP A 207 -17.03 6.31 0.43
C ASP A 207 -15.63 6.39 -0.20
N PRO A 208 -14.86 7.46 0.05
CA PRO A 208 -13.59 7.70 -0.63
C PRO A 208 -12.43 6.85 -0.10
N THR A 209 -12.67 5.99 0.90
CA THR A 209 -11.59 5.26 1.59
C THR A 209 -10.72 4.44 0.63
N ALA A 210 -11.31 3.80 -0.39
CA ALA A 210 -10.57 3.02 -1.37
C ALA A 210 -9.71 3.90 -2.29
N ASP A 211 -10.25 5.04 -2.73
CA ASP A 211 -9.55 5.97 -3.61
C ASP A 211 -8.37 6.64 -2.91
N ILE A 212 -8.53 6.98 -1.62
CA ILE A 212 -7.45 7.50 -0.77
C ILE A 212 -6.34 6.45 -0.61
N LEU A 213 -6.70 5.16 -0.42
CA LEU A 213 -5.72 4.08 -0.36
C LEU A 213 -4.95 3.93 -1.69
N GLY A 214 -5.60 4.10 -2.84
CA GLY A 214 -4.91 4.10 -4.14
C GLY A 214 -3.86 5.20 -4.26
N ARG A 215 -4.19 6.41 -3.79
CA ARG A 215 -3.22 7.53 -3.70
C ARG A 215 -2.08 7.25 -2.72
N ILE A 216 -2.35 6.60 -1.59
CA ILE A 216 -1.31 6.16 -0.64
C ILE A 216 -0.38 5.13 -1.31
N ASP A 217 -0.94 4.11 -1.99
CA ASP A 217 -0.16 3.09 -2.68
C ASP A 217 0.74 3.75 -3.75
N TYR A 218 0.20 4.65 -4.57
CA TYR A 218 1.02 5.40 -5.53
C TYR A 218 2.20 6.14 -4.86
N GLN A 219 1.97 6.81 -3.73
CA GLN A 219 3.05 7.50 -3.01
C GLN A 219 4.09 6.54 -2.42
N ILE A 220 3.66 5.40 -1.87
CA ILE A 220 4.56 4.34 -1.41
C ILE A 220 5.43 3.84 -2.57
N TRP A 221 4.84 3.63 -3.73
CA TRP A 221 5.54 3.20 -4.93
C TRP A 221 6.58 4.24 -5.39
N VAL A 222 6.23 5.52 -5.45
CA VAL A 222 7.18 6.60 -5.79
C VAL A 222 8.35 6.63 -4.81
N ALA A 223 8.08 6.59 -3.50
CA ALA A 223 9.12 6.58 -2.48
C ALA A 223 10.01 5.32 -2.55
N ALA A 224 9.44 4.17 -2.91
CA ALA A 224 10.18 2.93 -3.14
C ALA A 224 11.12 3.04 -4.35
N LEU A 225 10.65 3.62 -5.46
CA LEU A 225 11.48 3.86 -6.64
C LEU A 225 12.67 4.77 -6.33
N GLU A 226 12.47 5.86 -5.58
CA GLU A 226 13.55 6.75 -5.18
C GLU A 226 14.61 6.03 -4.33
N LYS A 227 14.17 5.14 -3.41
CA LYS A 227 15.08 4.30 -2.63
C LYS A 227 15.85 3.31 -3.49
N LEU A 228 15.19 2.69 -4.48
CA LEU A 228 15.84 1.76 -5.40
C LEU A 228 16.84 2.47 -6.30
N GLU A 229 16.50 3.62 -6.87
CA GLU A 229 17.41 4.43 -7.68
C GLU A 229 18.68 4.78 -6.88
N SER A 230 18.50 5.27 -5.65
CA SER A 230 19.60 5.63 -4.76
C SER A 230 20.47 4.43 -4.39
N GLY A 231 19.87 3.26 -4.17
CA GLY A 231 20.58 2.03 -3.81
C GLY A 231 21.36 1.41 -4.97
N LEU A 232 20.81 1.46 -6.19
CA LEU A 232 21.33 0.74 -7.35
C LEU A 232 22.32 1.54 -8.20
N ILE A 233 22.35 2.87 -8.11
CA ILE A 233 23.09 3.74 -9.05
C ILE A 233 24.57 3.37 -9.24
N ASN A 234 25.24 2.85 -8.22
CA ASN A 234 26.65 2.46 -8.25
C ASN A 234 26.88 0.95 -8.16
N GLN A 235 25.83 0.14 -8.28
CA GLN A 235 25.91 -1.32 -8.10
C GLN A 235 25.77 -2.11 -9.41
N LEU A 236 25.27 -1.47 -10.48
CA LEU A 236 25.01 -2.12 -11.77
C LEU A 236 26.28 -2.16 -12.63
N VAL A 237 26.54 -3.30 -13.28
CA VAL A 237 27.70 -3.53 -14.14
C VAL A 237 27.38 -3.35 -15.63
N GLY A 238 26.16 -3.66 -16.05
CA GLY A 238 25.71 -3.58 -17.45
C GLY A 238 24.90 -2.32 -17.78
N HIS A 239 24.22 -1.77 -16.78
CA HIS A 239 23.30 -0.64 -16.90
C HIS A 239 23.79 0.60 -16.15
N LYS A 240 23.42 1.77 -16.67
CA LYS A 240 23.60 3.06 -16.00
C LYS A 240 22.22 3.67 -15.74
N LEU A 241 21.89 3.84 -14.46
CA LEU A 241 20.63 4.49 -14.08
C LEU A 241 20.65 5.99 -14.42
N THR A 242 19.53 6.46 -14.95
CA THR A 242 19.19 7.88 -15.03
C THR A 242 18.02 8.14 -14.11
N PHE A 243 18.18 9.08 -13.19
CA PHE A 243 17.14 9.46 -12.25
C PHE A 243 15.90 9.99 -12.99
N SER A 244 14.74 9.44 -12.65
CA SER A 244 13.46 9.98 -13.08
C SER A 244 12.75 10.63 -11.89
N HIS A 245 12.61 11.96 -11.91
CA HIS A 245 11.83 12.63 -10.88
C HIS A 245 10.35 12.31 -11.11
N ARG A 246 9.70 11.70 -10.12
CA ARG A 246 8.27 11.43 -10.11
C ARG A 246 7.62 12.29 -9.03
N SER A 247 6.57 13.00 -9.41
CA SER A 247 5.75 13.70 -8.43
C SER A 247 5.09 12.69 -7.51
N ALA A 248 5.15 12.95 -6.20
CA ALA A 248 4.40 12.19 -5.20
C ALA A 248 2.90 12.47 -5.27
N THR A 249 2.52 13.59 -5.87
CA THR A 249 1.14 14.08 -5.93
C THR A 249 0.75 14.56 -7.33
N PRO A 250 0.82 13.67 -8.36
CA PRO A 250 0.63 14.05 -9.76
C PRO A 250 -0.77 14.58 -10.08
N TRP A 251 -1.74 14.36 -9.20
CA TRP A 251 -3.09 14.90 -9.31
C TRP A 251 -3.19 16.39 -8.95
N MET A 252 -2.12 17.01 -8.45
CA MET A 252 -2.11 18.44 -8.17
C MET A 252 -1.43 19.20 -9.31
N GLU A 253 -2.22 20.06 -9.96
CA GLU A 253 -1.70 20.94 -11.01
C GLU A 253 -0.73 21.97 -10.39
N ASN A 254 0.55 21.90 -10.75
CA ASN A 254 1.60 22.89 -10.45
C ASN A 254 2.22 22.86 -9.04
N ARG A 255 1.97 21.84 -8.22
CA ARG A 255 2.70 21.66 -6.96
C ARG A 255 2.93 20.19 -6.68
N ASP A 256 4.08 19.88 -6.08
CA ASP A 256 4.34 18.58 -5.51
C ASP A 256 4.38 18.72 -3.99
N MET A 257 3.46 18.08 -3.29
CA MET A 257 3.48 18.03 -1.83
C MET A 257 4.35 16.89 -1.35
N VAL A 258 4.72 16.97 -0.07
CA VAL A 258 5.45 15.90 0.59
C VAL A 258 4.59 14.64 0.56
N GLY A 259 5.12 13.58 -0.05
CA GLY A 259 4.48 12.27 -0.08
C GLY A 259 4.79 11.44 1.17
N VAL A 260 4.29 10.21 1.15
CA VAL A 260 4.69 9.16 2.09
C VAL A 260 6.22 8.98 2.09
N GLN A 261 6.78 8.73 3.27
CA GLN A 261 8.19 8.41 3.45
C GLN A 261 8.37 6.94 3.86
N LEU A 262 9.50 6.36 3.43
CA LEU A 262 9.92 5.03 3.84
C LEU A 262 11.06 5.11 4.87
N PHE A 263 10.89 4.43 6.00
CA PHE A 263 11.91 4.29 7.03
C PHE A 263 12.24 2.81 7.27
N ARG A 264 13.46 2.49 7.73
CA ARG A 264 13.83 1.11 8.07
C ARG A 264 13.17 0.70 9.38
N ALA A 265 12.29 -0.29 9.34
CA ALA A 265 11.49 -0.72 10.50
C ALA A 265 12.26 -1.62 11.48
N PHE A 266 13.44 -2.13 11.10
CA PHE A 266 14.18 -3.15 11.86
C PHE A 266 15.64 -2.76 12.20
N GLU A 267 16.05 -1.51 11.99
CA GLU A 267 17.35 -1.02 12.50
C GLU A 267 17.19 -0.57 13.96
N GLY A 268 17.57 -1.43 14.91
CA GLY A 268 17.55 -1.05 16.33
C GLY A 268 17.42 -2.17 17.36
N VAL A 269 17.12 -3.41 16.97
CA VAL A 269 17.24 -4.53 17.90
C VAL A 269 18.70 -4.98 17.91
N HIS A 270 19.56 -4.26 18.64
CA HIS A 270 20.70 -4.92 19.25
C HIS A 270 20.11 -6.10 20.02
N ARG A 271 20.39 -7.34 19.58
CA ARG A 271 20.31 -8.48 20.47
C ARG A 271 21.22 -8.11 21.64
N LEU A 272 20.62 -7.71 22.76
CA LEU A 272 21.27 -7.93 24.04
C LEU A 272 21.43 -9.45 24.09
N GLU A 273 22.64 -9.91 23.77
CA GLU A 273 22.99 -11.28 24.10
C GLU A 273 22.73 -11.43 25.60
N PRO A 274 21.99 -12.46 26.04
CA PRO A 274 21.91 -12.72 27.46
C PRO A 274 23.33 -12.98 27.92
N GLU A 275 23.85 -12.08 28.75
CA GLU A 275 25.05 -12.33 29.53
C GLU A 275 24.78 -13.62 30.31
N ASN A 276 25.35 -14.72 29.83
CA ASN A 276 25.45 -15.97 30.58
C ASN A 276 26.36 -15.70 31.77
N ILE A 277 25.78 -15.19 32.85
CA ILE A 277 26.37 -15.26 34.18
C ILE A 277 26.09 -16.69 34.67
N CYS A 278 27.07 -17.56 34.47
CA CYS A 278 27.27 -18.76 35.27
C CYS A 278 28.26 -18.43 36.40
#